data_AF-A0A9D6F410-F1
#
_entry.id   AF-A0A9D6F410-F1
#
_cell.length_a   1.000
_cell.length_b   1.000
_cell.length_c   1.000
_cell.angle_alpha   90.00
_cell.angle_beta   90.00
_cell.angle_gamma   90.00
#
_symmetry.space_group_name_H-M   'P 1'
#
loop_
_entity.id
_entity.type
_entity.pdbx_description
1 polymer ?
#
loop_
_entity_poly.entity_id
_entity_poly.type
_entity_poly.pdbx_seq_one_letter_code
_entity_poly.pdbx_strand_id
1 'polypeptide(L)'
;MKTIETTKTAERRPLMATGTTNKSWVQKTPNVCGGDACIRNTRITVWGLVLSRRLGTADERILENIVGLTPEDLKVAWDYYRQHPAEIDEAIRENEEP
;
A
#
# COMPACT_ATOMS: atom_id res chain seq x y z
N MET A 1 -35.15 -13.12 53.38
CA MET A 1 -33.83 -12.47 53.28
C MET A 1 -33.31 -12.63 51.86
N LYS A 2 -33.54 -11.66 50.97
CA LYS A 2 -32.87 -11.57 49.66
C LYS A 2 -32.87 -10.11 49.22
N THR A 3 -31.71 -9.45 49.30
CA THR A 3 -31.37 -8.34 48.40
C THR A 3 -29.86 -8.38 48.20
N ILE A 4 -29.47 -8.59 46.94
CA ILE A 4 -28.10 -8.53 46.43
C ILE A 4 -27.79 -7.07 46.06
N GLU A 5 -26.65 -6.56 46.50
CA GLU A 5 -26.13 -5.25 46.09
C GLU A 5 -25.12 -5.39 44.95
N THR A 6 -25.49 -4.80 43.82
CA THR A 6 -24.69 -3.94 42.94
C THR A 6 -23.25 -4.34 42.59
N THR A 7 -23.05 -4.80 41.34
CA THR A 7 -21.79 -4.61 40.62
C THR A 7 -22.00 -3.66 39.44
N LYS A 8 -21.36 -2.49 39.51
CA LYS A 8 -21.29 -1.49 38.45
C LYS A 8 -20.21 -1.91 37.45
N THR A 9 -20.61 -2.53 36.35
CA THR A 9 -19.74 -2.83 35.20
C THR A 9 -19.38 -1.52 34.49
N ALA A 10 -18.09 -1.19 34.46
CA ALA A 10 -17.57 -0.08 33.68
C ALA A 10 -17.54 -0.45 32.19
N GLU A 11 -18.38 0.19 31.38
CA GLU A 11 -18.38 0.06 29.92
C GLU A 11 -17.10 0.68 29.33
N ARG A 12 -16.26 -0.16 28.72
CA ARG A 12 -15.20 0.28 27.81
C ARG A 12 -15.87 0.69 26.50
N ARG A 13 -15.86 1.99 26.18
CA ARG A 13 -16.29 2.50 24.88
C ARG A 13 -15.39 1.94 23.78
N PRO A 14 -15.90 1.34 22.69
CA PRO A 14 -15.08 1.01 21.55
C PRO A 14 -14.68 2.31 20.83
N LEU A 15 -13.38 2.48 20.61
CA LEU A 15 -12.86 3.50 19.70
C LEU A 15 -13.35 3.14 18.29
N MET A 16 -14.22 3.96 17.73
CA MET A 16 -14.74 3.77 16.38
C MET A 16 -13.59 3.90 15.39
N ALA A 17 -13.36 2.87 14.58
CA ALA A 17 -12.42 2.93 13.48
C ALA A 17 -12.91 4.01 12.50
N THR A 18 -12.25 5.16 12.50
CA THR A 18 -12.45 6.20 11.49
C THR A 18 -11.82 5.72 10.19
N GLY A 19 -12.54 4.86 9.47
CA GLY A 19 -12.16 4.43 8.13
C GLY A 19 -12.23 5.61 7.17
N THR A 20 -11.20 6.46 7.16
CA THR A 20 -10.93 7.34 6.03
C THR A 20 -10.49 6.42 4.91
N THR A 21 -11.37 6.14 3.95
CA THR A 21 -11.01 5.40 2.74
C THR A 21 -10.01 6.25 1.97
N ASN A 22 -8.72 6.03 2.21
CA ASN A 22 -7.68 6.73 1.48
C ASN A 22 -7.68 6.18 0.05
N LYS A 23 -8.21 6.97 -0.88
CA LYS A 23 -8.30 6.59 -2.29
C LYS A 23 -6.89 6.36 -2.81
N SER A 24 -6.64 5.20 -3.42
CA SER A 24 -5.39 4.89 -4.10
C SER A 24 -5.55 4.94 -5.61
N TRP A 25 -4.48 5.32 -6.32
CA TRP A 25 -4.39 5.37 -7.77
C TRP A 25 -2.93 5.32 -8.23
N VAL A 26 -2.70 4.95 -9.48
CA VAL A 26 -1.41 5.09 -10.16
C VAL A 26 -1.45 6.34 -11.04
N GLN A 27 -0.37 7.11 -11.07
CA GLN A 27 -0.22 8.23 -11.98
C GLN A 27 1.19 8.28 -12.60
N LYS A 28 1.29 8.95 -13.75
CA LYS A 28 2.54 9.24 -14.44
C LYS A 28 2.69 10.75 -14.55
N THR A 29 3.80 11.28 -14.04
CA THR A 29 4.09 12.71 -14.09
C THR A 29 5.39 12.92 -14.84
N PRO A 30 5.39 13.63 -15.99
CA PRO A 30 6.63 13.92 -16.71
C PRO A 30 7.68 14.52 -15.76
N ASN A 31 8.92 14.02 -15.85
CA ASN A 31 10.07 14.40 -15.01
C ASN A 31 10.06 13.91 -13.54
N VAL A 32 9.04 13.17 -13.09
CA VAL A 32 9.08 12.46 -11.79
C VAL A 32 9.44 11.00 -12.06
N CYS A 33 10.55 10.53 -11.50
CA CYS A 33 11.09 9.18 -11.76
C CYS A 33 11.12 8.85 -13.27
N GLY A 34 11.66 9.75 -14.10
CA GLY A 34 11.71 9.53 -15.56
C GLY A 34 10.36 9.51 -16.28
N GLY A 35 9.24 9.76 -15.59
CA GLY A 35 7.89 9.58 -16.12
C GLY A 35 7.25 8.24 -15.75
N ASP A 36 7.89 7.44 -14.90
CA ASP A 36 7.39 6.14 -14.45
C ASP A 36 6.07 6.23 -13.69
N ALA A 37 5.32 5.13 -13.77
CA ALA A 37 4.12 4.92 -12.98
C ALA A 37 4.42 4.91 -11.48
N CYS A 38 3.84 5.86 -10.74
CA CYS A 38 4.00 6.03 -9.30
C CYS A 38 2.66 5.92 -8.57
N ILE A 39 2.71 5.47 -7.31
CA ILE A 39 1.56 5.43 -6.41
C ILE A 39 1.20 6.83 -5.95
N ARG A 40 -0.06 7.24 -6.17
CA ARG A 40 -0.59 8.55 -5.73
C ARG A 40 0.41 9.66 -6.02
N ASN A 41 0.50 10.68 -5.17
CA ASN A 41 1.46 11.78 -5.31
C ASN A 41 2.80 11.44 -4.63
N THR A 42 3.34 10.25 -4.85
CA THR A 42 4.60 9.79 -4.22
C THR A 42 5.66 9.47 -5.27
N ARG A 43 6.88 9.15 -4.82
CA ARG A 43 7.95 8.58 -5.65
C ARG A 43 8.08 7.06 -5.50
N ILE A 44 7.03 6.40 -5.00
CA ILE A 44 6.98 4.94 -4.89
C ILE A 44 6.56 4.41 -6.26
N THR A 45 7.52 3.91 -7.03
CA THR A 45 7.28 3.42 -8.39
C THR A 45 6.59 2.06 -8.38
N VAL A 46 5.72 1.81 -9.35
CA VAL A 46 5.08 0.50 -9.51
C VAL A 46 6.14 -0.57 -9.84
N TRP A 47 7.14 -0.22 -10.66
CA TRP A 47 8.22 -1.15 -11.00
C TRP A 47 9.04 -1.56 -9.78
N GLY A 48 9.33 -0.64 -8.84
CA GLY A 48 10.10 -0.96 -7.64
C GLY A 48 9.35 -1.90 -6.69
N LEU A 49 8.02 -1.74 -6.60
CA LEU A 49 7.17 -2.65 -5.85
C LEU A 49 7.14 -4.04 -6.51
N VAL A 50 6.96 -4.11 -7.83
CA VAL A 50 6.95 -5.38 -8.58
C VAL A 50 8.28 -6.10 -8.46
N LEU A 51 9.39 -5.37 -8.59
CA LEU A 51 10.74 -5.93 -8.41
C LEU A 51 10.92 -6.50 -7.00
N SER A 52 10.54 -5.74 -5.96
CA SER A 52 10.63 -6.22 -4.57
C SER A 52 9.91 -7.55 -4.36
N ARG A 53 8.72 -7.70 -4.98
CA ARG A 53 7.94 -8.94 -4.93
C ARG A 53 8.59 -10.06 -5.74
N ARG A 54 9.17 -9.77 -6.91
CA ARG A 54 9.95 -10.75 -7.71
C ARG A 54 11.16 -11.29 -6.96
N LEU A 55 11.79 -10.46 -6.15
CA LEU A 55 12.89 -10.84 -5.26
C LEU A 55 12.43 -11.61 -4.01
N GLY A 56 11.14 -11.92 -3.89
CA GLY A 56 10.58 -12.74 -2.80
C GLY A 56 10.15 -11.94 -1.57
N THR A 57 10.08 -10.61 -1.65
CA THR A 57 9.54 -9.80 -0.54
C THR A 57 8.03 -9.95 -0.48
N ALA A 58 7.51 -10.41 0.66
CA ALA A 58 6.07 -10.50 0.91
C ALA A 58 5.43 -9.12 1.04
N ASP A 59 4.15 -9.00 0.65
CA ASP A 59 3.40 -7.74 0.65
C ASP A 59 3.42 -7.06 2.05
N GLU A 60 3.31 -7.82 3.14
CA GLU A 60 3.37 -7.31 4.51
C GLU A 60 4.73 -6.66 4.80
N ARG A 61 5.82 -7.28 4.33
CA ARG A 61 7.17 -6.74 4.49
C ARG A 61 7.39 -5.51 3.64
N ILE A 62 6.80 -5.43 2.45
CA ILE A 62 6.83 -4.21 1.62
C ILE A 62 6.13 -3.06 2.35
N LEU A 63 4.95 -3.30 2.94
CA LEU A 63 4.20 -2.30 3.71
C LEU A 63 4.95 -1.83 4.96
N GLU A 64 5.59 -2.75 5.69
CA GLU A 64 6.39 -2.40 6.87
C GLU A 64 7.63 -1.57 6.53
N ASN A 65 8.24 -1.81 5.37
CA ASN A 65 9.46 -1.12 4.94
C ASN A 65 9.19 0.26 4.34
N ILE A 66 7.99 0.52 3.82
CA ILE A 66 7.66 1.75 3.08
C ILE A 66 6.63 2.57 3.85
N VAL A 67 7.09 3.61 4.53
CA VAL A 67 6.25 4.51 5.33
C VAL A 67 5.14 5.14 4.46
N GLY A 68 3.89 4.97 4.90
CA GLY A 68 2.72 5.59 4.29
C GLY A 68 2.17 4.86 3.05
N LEU A 69 2.76 3.73 2.67
CA LEU A 69 2.19 2.80 1.70
C LEU A 69 1.05 2.00 2.36
N THR A 70 -0.08 1.85 1.67
CA THR A 70 -1.23 1.09 2.18
C THR A 70 -1.48 -0.20 1.39
N PRO A 71 -2.25 -1.16 1.93
CA PRO A 71 -2.66 -2.35 1.18
C PRO A 71 -3.40 -2.01 -0.13
N GLU A 72 -4.21 -0.96 -0.14
CA GLU A 72 -4.90 -0.46 -1.34
C GLU A 72 -3.91 0.05 -2.39
N ASP A 73 -2.82 0.69 -1.96
CA ASP A 73 -1.72 1.12 -2.84
C ASP A 73 -1.06 -0.08 -3.51
N LEU A 74 -0.75 -1.16 -2.76
CA LEU A 74 -0.24 -2.40 -3.35
C LEU A 74 -1.23 -3.02 -4.34
N LYS A 75 -2.51 -3.07 -3.97
CA LYS A 75 -3.55 -3.60 -4.86
C LYS A 75 -3.57 -2.85 -6.20
N VAL A 76 -3.62 -1.52 -6.20
CA VAL A 76 -3.63 -0.76 -7.46
C VAL A 76 -2.31 -0.90 -8.23
N ALA A 77 -1.17 -1.04 -7.55
CA ALA A 77 0.12 -1.31 -8.19
C ALA A 77 0.10 -2.65 -8.96
N TRP A 78 -0.39 -3.70 -8.30
CA TRP A 78 -0.53 -5.03 -8.89
C TRP A 78 -1.54 -5.03 -10.04
N ASP A 79 -2.67 -4.33 -9.88
CA ASP A 79 -3.69 -4.18 -10.93
C ASP A 79 -3.12 -3.46 -12.16
N TYR A 80 -2.31 -2.43 -11.93
CA TYR A 80 -1.63 -1.69 -13.00
C TYR A 80 -0.61 -2.57 -13.73
N TYR A 81 0.25 -3.29 -13.00
CA TYR A 81 1.20 -4.22 -13.61
C TYR A 81 0.51 -5.30 -14.46
N ARG A 82 -0.61 -5.87 -14.00
CA ARG A 82 -1.35 -6.86 -14.80
C ARG A 82 -1.92 -6.29 -16.11
N GLN A 83 -2.20 -4.99 -16.16
CA GLN A 83 -2.70 -4.31 -17.36
C GLN A 83 -1.56 -3.78 -18.25
N HIS A 84 -0.40 -3.49 -17.67
CA HIS A 84 0.75 -2.88 -18.33
C HIS A 84 2.05 -3.65 -18.07
N PRO A 85 2.12 -4.98 -18.31
CA PRO A 85 3.28 -5.77 -17.92
C PRO A 85 4.55 -5.35 -18.67
N ALA A 86 4.46 -5.12 -19.99
CA ALA A 86 5.61 -4.74 -20.81
C ALA A 86 6.22 -3.38 -20.39
N GLU A 87 5.40 -2.41 -20.01
CA GLU A 87 5.88 -1.10 -19.52
C GLU A 87 6.69 -1.27 -18.24
N ILE A 88 6.17 -2.04 -17.28
CA ILE A 88 6.82 -2.24 -15.99
C ILE A 88 8.05 -3.14 -16.11
N ASP A 89 7.99 -4.17 -16.96
CA ASP A 89 9.11 -5.07 -17.22
C ASP A 89 10.29 -4.33 -17.84
N GLU A 90 10.02 -3.44 -18.78
CA GLU A 90 11.05 -2.59 -19.37
C GLU A 90 11.64 -1.64 -18.32
N ALA A 91 10.80 -0.98 -17.51
CA ALA A 91 11.28 -0.09 -16.45
C ALA A 91 12.14 -0.85 -15.41
N ILE A 92 11.80 -2.11 -15.09
CA ILE A 92 12.66 -2.97 -14.25
C ILE A 92 14.00 -3.21 -14.94
N ARG A 93 13.98 -3.66 -16.20
CA ARG A 93 15.20 -3.94 -16.98
C ARG A 93 16.12 -2.72 -17.04
N GLU A 94 15.59 -1.56 -17.42
CA GLU A 94 16.35 -0.31 -17.53
C GLU A 94 16.98 0.14 -16.21
N ASN A 95 16.38 -0.18 -15.06
CA ASN A 95 16.89 0.18 -13.73
C ASN A 95 17.75 -0.92 -13.08
N GLU A 96 17.76 -2.14 -13.61
CA GLU A 96 18.66 -3.22 -13.17
C GLU A 96 20.00 -3.24 -13.93
N GLU A 97 20.08 -2.60 -15.10
CA GLU A 97 21.33 -2.47 -15.85
C GLU A 97 22.31 -1.50 -15.14
N PRO A 98 23.57 -1.89 -14.91
CA PRO A 98 24.57 -1.12 -14.14
C PRO A 98 25.19 0.07 -14.87
#